data_AF-A0A7C7MM90-F1
#
_entry.id   AF-A0A7C7MM90-F1
#
_cell.length_a   1.000
_cell.length_b   1.000
_cell.length_c   1.000
_cell.angle_alpha   90.00
_cell.angle_beta   90.00
_cell.angle_gamma   90.00
#
_symmetry.space_group_name_H-M   'P 1'
#
loop_
_entity.id
_entity.type
_entity.pdbx_description
1 polymer ?
#
loop_
_entity_poly.entity_id
_entity_poly.type
_entity_poly.pdbx_seq_one_letter_code
_entity_poly.pdbx_strand_id
1 'polypeptide(L)'
;MGKWDVLRDSILEGIPGTLPEHPGLNKNVDHAPNRWDVLTPKEKQLALKNALRYFPVSQHDILAPEFANELETYGRIYMYRYRPSEMKIKAYPISAYPAKCQQAAAIMLMIQNNLDDQVAQFPQELITYGGNGSVFQNWAQYRLTMKYLSQMTTSQTLVMYSGHPLGLFPSSEESPRVVITNGMVIPNYSSKDDFEKFNALGVSQYGQMTAGSYMYIGPQGIVHGTTITLLNAGRKYLNTTGDDGISGRTYVTSGLGGMSGAQAKAAVIAGASCIIAEINPAAANKRHSQGWLDEVVHDVDIAIDKMVESASNSIAISIGYVGNVVTLWERLCERGIKVDLGSDQTSLHNPWQGGYYPIQIEFEDAKNLMVENPPKFKNMVQETLCRHATAINKMCSNGMQFWDYGNAFLLEASKAGADILNSDGSFRYPSYVEDIMGPMCFDYGFGPFRWVCTSGRSEDLAKTDSIAKVILSDMAKNSP
;
A
#
# COMPACT_ATOMS: atom_id res chain seq x y z
N MET A 1 -21.82 -8.28 -31.92
CA MET A 1 -21.03 -8.52 -30.69
C MET A 1 -21.92 -8.23 -29.50
N GLY A 2 -22.05 -9.19 -28.58
CA GLY A 2 -22.60 -8.98 -27.26
C GLY A 2 -21.78 -7.97 -26.46
N LYS A 3 -22.42 -7.40 -25.44
CA LYS A 3 -21.88 -6.29 -24.63
C LYS A 3 -20.49 -6.55 -24.02
N TRP A 4 -20.12 -7.82 -23.83
CA TRP A 4 -18.91 -8.23 -23.11
C TRP A 4 -17.98 -9.15 -23.93
N ASP A 5 -18.21 -9.30 -25.24
CA ASP A 5 -17.48 -10.27 -26.06
C ASP A 5 -15.97 -10.06 -25.99
N VAL A 6 -15.48 -8.83 -26.17
CA VAL A 6 -14.05 -8.49 -26.10
C VAL A 6 -13.42 -8.88 -24.76
N LEU A 7 -14.11 -8.62 -23.64
CA LEU A 7 -13.65 -9.02 -22.30
C LEU A 7 -13.57 -10.54 -22.17
N ARG A 8 -14.61 -11.24 -22.65
CA ARG A 8 -14.71 -12.69 -22.53
C ARG A 8 -13.66 -13.39 -23.38
N ASP A 9 -13.47 -12.93 -24.62
CA ASP A 9 -12.48 -13.48 -25.55
C ASP A 9 -11.06 -13.28 -25.00
N SER A 10 -10.74 -12.08 -24.50
CA SER A 10 -9.45 -11.78 -23.85
C SER A 10 -9.16 -12.69 -22.66
N ILE A 11 -10.16 -12.94 -21.80
CA ILE A 11 -10.02 -13.82 -20.62
C ILE A 11 -9.83 -15.29 -21.03
N LEU A 12 -10.61 -15.77 -22.01
CA LEU A 12 -10.62 -17.19 -22.41
C LEU A 12 -9.35 -17.59 -23.18
N GLU A 13 -8.72 -16.66 -23.88
CA GLU A 13 -7.53 -16.91 -24.70
C GLU A 13 -6.35 -17.44 -23.85
N GLY A 14 -6.08 -16.80 -22.71
CA GLY A 14 -4.84 -17.03 -21.94
C GLY A 14 -3.63 -16.51 -22.72
N ILE A 15 -2.58 -17.33 -22.87
CA ILE A 15 -1.44 -16.95 -23.71
C ILE A 15 -1.86 -17.04 -25.19
N PRO A 16 -1.85 -15.92 -25.94
CA PRO A 16 -2.19 -15.92 -27.36
C PRO A 16 -1.32 -16.90 -28.16
N GLY A 17 -1.95 -17.65 -29.07
CA GLY A 17 -1.23 -18.61 -29.92
C GLY A 17 -0.30 -17.93 -30.93
N THR A 18 -0.68 -16.74 -31.38
CA THR A 18 0.13 -15.84 -32.20
C THR A 18 0.75 -14.74 -31.35
N LEU A 19 1.94 -14.29 -31.71
CA LEU A 19 2.62 -13.20 -31.00
C LEU A 19 1.78 -11.91 -31.11
N PRO A 20 1.24 -11.35 -30.01
CA PRO A 20 0.45 -10.12 -30.08
C PRO A 20 1.35 -8.91 -30.31
N GLU A 21 0.79 -7.81 -30.83
CA GLU A 21 1.53 -6.54 -30.95
C GLU A 21 1.91 -6.00 -29.57
N HIS A 22 3.07 -5.34 -29.47
CA HIS A 22 3.52 -4.77 -28.21
C HIS A 22 2.74 -3.47 -27.92
N PRO A 23 1.97 -3.38 -26.83
CA PRO A 23 1.01 -2.28 -26.62
C PRO A 23 1.70 -0.96 -26.20
N GLY A 24 3.00 -1.00 -25.93
CA GLY A 24 3.75 0.14 -25.39
C GLY A 24 3.35 0.49 -23.96
N LEU A 25 3.97 1.54 -23.42
CA LEU A 25 3.69 2.07 -22.10
C LEU A 25 2.69 3.25 -22.19
N ASN A 26 1.72 3.28 -21.27
CA ASN A 26 0.76 4.38 -21.21
C ASN A 26 1.32 5.51 -20.33
N LYS A 27 1.68 6.64 -20.96
CA LYS A 27 2.21 7.81 -20.25
C LYS A 27 1.23 8.49 -19.29
N ASN A 28 -0.05 8.10 -19.31
CA ASN A 28 -1.09 8.67 -18.45
C ASN A 28 -1.27 7.94 -17.11
N VAL A 29 -0.49 6.88 -16.85
CA VAL A 29 -0.48 6.19 -15.55
C VAL A 29 0.91 6.28 -14.93
N ASP A 30 0.96 6.24 -13.61
CA ASP A 30 2.21 6.15 -12.87
C ASP A 30 2.89 4.80 -13.18
N HIS A 31 4.21 4.80 -13.34
CA HIS A 31 5.02 3.61 -13.60
C HIS A 31 5.97 3.34 -12.44
N ALA A 32 6.22 2.05 -12.18
CA ALA A 32 7.15 1.65 -11.13
C ALA A 32 8.57 2.14 -11.44
N PRO A 33 9.34 2.56 -10.43
CA PRO A 33 10.75 2.91 -10.63
C PRO A 33 11.56 1.67 -11.03
N ASN A 34 12.61 1.88 -11.83
CA ASN A 34 13.54 0.83 -12.23
C ASN A 34 14.16 0.15 -11.00
N ARG A 35 14.28 -1.17 -11.05
CA ARG A 35 14.91 -1.97 -9.99
C ARG A 35 16.41 -2.11 -10.23
N TRP A 36 17.15 -2.33 -9.15
CA TRP A 36 18.60 -2.52 -9.22
C TRP A 36 18.95 -3.77 -10.02
N ASP A 37 20.05 -3.70 -10.77
CA ASP A 37 20.64 -4.85 -11.43
C ASP A 37 21.37 -5.73 -10.42
N VAL A 38 20.63 -6.68 -9.84
CA VAL A 38 21.11 -7.56 -8.75
C VAL A 38 21.56 -8.93 -9.24
N LEU A 39 21.39 -9.24 -10.53
CA LEU A 39 21.62 -10.58 -11.07
C LEU A 39 22.99 -10.70 -11.73
N THR A 40 23.70 -11.79 -11.43
CA THR A 40 24.91 -12.19 -12.19
C THR A 40 24.55 -12.58 -13.63
N PRO A 41 25.51 -12.63 -14.57
CA PRO A 41 25.23 -13.05 -15.95
C PRO A 41 24.55 -14.43 -16.07
N LYS A 42 24.94 -15.38 -15.22
CA LYS A 42 24.33 -16.72 -15.16
C LYS A 42 22.88 -16.65 -14.66
N GLU A 43 22.60 -15.77 -13.71
CA GLU A 43 21.26 -15.56 -13.17
C GLU A 43 20.36 -14.80 -14.13
N LYS A 44 20.88 -13.85 -14.91
CA LYS A 44 20.14 -13.22 -16.01
C LYS A 44 19.71 -14.25 -17.05
N GLN A 45 20.60 -15.16 -17.44
CA GLN A 45 20.25 -16.28 -18.31
C GLN A 45 19.15 -17.17 -17.70
N LEU A 46 19.21 -17.42 -16.39
CA LEU A 46 18.18 -18.18 -15.68
C LEU A 46 16.85 -17.43 -15.64
N ALA A 47 16.84 -16.12 -15.39
CA ALA A 47 15.65 -15.28 -15.42
C ALA A 47 14.96 -15.35 -16.78
N LEU A 48 15.73 -15.27 -17.88
CA LEU A 48 15.20 -15.44 -19.24
C LEU A 48 14.60 -16.82 -19.46
N LYS A 49 15.28 -17.89 -19.04
CA LYS A 49 14.74 -19.26 -19.12
C LYS A 49 13.45 -19.40 -18.31
N ASN A 50 13.40 -18.82 -17.12
CA ASN A 50 12.21 -18.82 -16.27
C ASN A 50 11.05 -18.03 -16.90
N ALA A 51 11.32 -16.91 -17.58
CA ALA A 51 10.32 -16.14 -18.30
C ALA A 51 9.79 -16.88 -19.53
N LEU A 52 10.68 -17.52 -20.31
CA LEU A 52 10.32 -18.21 -21.55
C LEU A 52 9.48 -19.48 -21.34
N ARG A 53 9.44 -20.03 -20.11
CA ARG A 53 8.64 -21.23 -19.78
C ARG A 53 7.14 -21.07 -20.06
N TYR A 54 6.65 -19.84 -20.10
CA TYR A 54 5.24 -19.54 -20.32
C TYR A 54 4.83 -19.56 -21.79
N PHE A 55 5.80 -19.62 -22.71
CA PHE A 55 5.57 -19.39 -24.13
C PHE A 55 6.02 -20.59 -24.98
N PRO A 56 5.37 -20.83 -26.13
CA PRO A 56 5.82 -21.83 -27.09
C PRO A 56 7.25 -21.55 -27.57
N VAL A 57 8.03 -22.60 -27.79
CA VAL A 57 9.44 -22.50 -28.25
C VAL A 57 9.57 -21.69 -29.54
N SER A 58 8.57 -21.73 -30.43
CA SER A 58 8.54 -20.96 -31.68
C SER A 58 8.54 -19.44 -31.48
N GLN A 59 8.21 -18.95 -30.28
CA GLN A 59 8.23 -17.52 -29.96
C GLN A 59 9.54 -17.10 -29.26
N HIS A 60 10.39 -18.04 -28.86
CA HIS A 60 11.55 -17.75 -28.00
C HIS A 60 12.59 -16.85 -28.67
N ASP A 61 12.81 -16.99 -29.98
CA ASP A 61 13.79 -16.17 -30.71
C ASP A 61 13.44 -14.67 -30.71
N ILE A 62 12.15 -14.34 -30.60
CA ILE A 62 11.66 -12.96 -30.54
C ILE A 62 11.55 -12.50 -29.08
N LEU A 63 11.02 -13.35 -28.20
CA LEU A 63 10.77 -12.98 -26.80
C LEU A 63 12.04 -12.91 -25.96
N ALA A 64 13.06 -13.74 -26.23
CA ALA A 64 14.27 -13.76 -25.42
C ALA A 64 15.04 -12.42 -25.47
N PRO A 65 15.28 -11.80 -26.64
CA PRO A 65 15.86 -10.45 -26.70
C PRO A 65 14.97 -9.39 -26.05
N GLU A 66 13.65 -9.47 -26.23
CA GLU A 66 12.69 -8.53 -25.64
C GLU A 66 12.72 -8.57 -24.10
N PHE A 67 12.66 -9.77 -23.52
CA PHE A 67 12.74 -9.96 -22.07
C PHE A 67 14.11 -9.61 -21.52
N ALA A 68 15.19 -9.81 -22.29
CA ALA A 68 16.52 -9.34 -21.89
C ALA A 68 16.57 -7.82 -21.81
N ASN A 69 15.96 -7.13 -22.78
CA ASN A 69 15.85 -5.68 -22.77
C ASN A 69 14.97 -5.17 -21.62
N GLU A 70 13.83 -5.83 -21.32
CA GLU A 70 13.03 -5.47 -20.14
C GLU A 70 13.84 -5.64 -18.85
N LEU A 71 14.56 -6.75 -18.69
CA LEU A 71 15.38 -7.01 -17.51
C LEU A 71 16.49 -5.96 -17.34
N GLU A 72 17.14 -5.55 -18.43
CA GLU A 72 18.17 -4.50 -18.42
C GLU A 72 17.59 -3.11 -18.13
N THR A 73 16.44 -2.80 -18.72
CA THR A 73 15.83 -1.46 -18.60
C THR A 73 15.17 -1.25 -17.24
N TYR A 74 14.43 -2.25 -16.75
CA TYR A 74 13.55 -2.13 -15.60
C TYR A 74 14.02 -2.94 -14.38
N GLY A 75 15.03 -3.80 -14.54
CA GLY A 75 15.44 -4.77 -13.52
C GLY A 75 14.44 -5.91 -13.30
N ARG A 76 13.43 -6.02 -14.18
CA ARG A 76 12.30 -6.96 -14.12
C ARG A 76 11.81 -7.33 -15.53
N ILE A 77 11.21 -8.51 -15.66
CA ILE A 77 10.56 -8.99 -16.89
C ILE A 77 9.05 -8.99 -16.64
N TYR A 78 8.36 -7.93 -17.07
CA TYR A 78 6.92 -7.75 -16.91
C TYR A 78 6.13 -8.41 -18.04
N MET A 79 6.77 -8.66 -19.17
CA MET A 79 6.17 -9.19 -20.40
C MET A 79 5.08 -8.26 -20.94
N TYR A 80 5.41 -6.97 -21.10
CA TYR A 80 4.42 -5.93 -21.45
C TYR A 80 3.63 -6.23 -22.72
N ARG A 81 4.24 -6.94 -23.68
CA ARG A 81 3.57 -7.48 -24.87
C ARG A 81 2.28 -8.23 -24.57
N TYR A 82 2.21 -8.92 -23.45
CA TYR A 82 1.05 -9.72 -23.07
C TYR A 82 0.06 -8.97 -22.18
N ARG A 83 0.23 -7.67 -21.94
CA ARG A 83 -0.79 -6.85 -21.28
C ARG A 83 -2.03 -6.71 -22.20
N PRO A 84 -3.26 -7.04 -21.74
CA PRO A 84 -4.46 -6.75 -22.51
C PRO A 84 -4.57 -5.24 -22.79
N SER A 85 -4.83 -4.90 -24.05
CA SER A 85 -4.96 -3.52 -24.53
C SER A 85 -6.28 -3.24 -25.26
N GLU A 86 -6.96 -4.32 -25.67
CA GLU A 86 -8.28 -4.35 -26.26
C GLU A 86 -9.40 -3.93 -25.29
N MET A 87 -9.12 -3.92 -23.99
CA MET A 87 -10.07 -3.55 -22.94
C MET A 87 -9.40 -2.81 -21.79
N LYS A 88 -10.19 -1.99 -21.08
CA LYS A 88 -9.77 -1.44 -19.79
C LYS A 88 -9.81 -2.54 -18.73
N ILE A 89 -8.73 -2.68 -17.98
CA ILE A 89 -8.69 -3.56 -16.82
C ILE A 89 -9.35 -2.83 -15.66
N LYS A 90 -10.49 -3.35 -15.21
CA LYS A 90 -11.26 -2.88 -14.06
C LYS A 90 -12.25 -3.94 -13.61
N ALA A 91 -12.85 -3.77 -12.43
CA ALA A 91 -13.99 -4.59 -12.05
C ALA A 91 -15.20 -4.34 -12.97
N TYR A 92 -15.75 -5.41 -13.54
CA TYR A 92 -17.03 -5.41 -14.26
C TYR A 92 -18.11 -6.10 -13.43
N PRO A 93 -19.41 -5.94 -13.75
CA PRO A 93 -20.46 -6.74 -13.12
C PRO A 93 -20.16 -8.23 -13.27
N ILE A 94 -20.43 -9.03 -12.24
CA ILE A 94 -20.05 -10.46 -12.19
C ILE A 94 -20.56 -11.28 -13.38
N SER A 95 -21.70 -10.90 -13.96
CA SER A 95 -22.30 -11.54 -15.15
C SER A 95 -21.52 -11.28 -16.45
N ALA A 96 -20.57 -10.34 -16.45
CA ALA A 96 -19.70 -10.08 -17.59
C ALA A 96 -18.64 -11.17 -17.78
N TYR A 97 -18.20 -11.81 -16.69
CA TYR A 97 -17.09 -12.76 -16.70
C TYR A 97 -17.51 -14.14 -17.26
N PRO A 98 -16.67 -14.79 -18.10
CA PRO A 98 -16.99 -16.07 -18.73
C PRO A 98 -16.64 -17.27 -17.82
N ALA A 99 -17.12 -17.29 -16.57
CA ALA A 99 -16.81 -18.36 -15.63
C ALA A 99 -17.85 -19.48 -15.64
N LYS A 100 -17.41 -20.72 -15.42
CA LYS A 100 -18.33 -21.85 -15.17
C LYS A 100 -18.91 -21.85 -13.75
N CYS A 101 -18.22 -21.25 -12.78
CA CYS A 101 -18.72 -21.07 -11.41
C CYS A 101 -18.61 -19.61 -10.96
N GLN A 102 -19.57 -19.17 -10.15
CA GLN A 102 -19.71 -17.76 -9.76
C GLN A 102 -18.57 -17.28 -8.85
N GLN A 103 -18.03 -18.15 -8.00
CA GLN A 103 -16.90 -17.83 -7.14
C GLN A 103 -15.65 -17.46 -7.95
N ALA A 104 -15.38 -18.16 -9.06
CA ALA A 104 -14.27 -17.82 -9.94
C ALA A 104 -14.50 -16.50 -10.68
N ALA A 105 -15.75 -16.19 -11.07
CA ALA A 105 -16.10 -14.87 -11.61
C ALA A 105 -15.83 -13.74 -10.60
N ALA A 106 -16.18 -13.94 -9.32
CA ALA A 106 -15.90 -12.96 -8.27
C ALA A 106 -14.38 -12.74 -8.08
N ILE A 107 -13.57 -13.81 -8.17
CA ILE A 107 -12.11 -13.70 -8.08
C ILE A 107 -11.53 -12.93 -9.28
N MET A 108 -12.00 -13.22 -10.50
CA MET A 108 -11.59 -12.47 -11.70
C MET A 108 -11.94 -10.98 -11.58
N LEU A 109 -13.13 -10.67 -11.05
CA LEU A 109 -13.56 -9.30 -10.75
C LEU A 109 -12.56 -8.61 -9.82
N MET A 110 -12.20 -9.26 -8.73
CA MET A 110 -11.28 -8.68 -7.75
C MET A 110 -9.84 -8.56 -8.25
N ILE A 111 -9.36 -9.49 -9.07
CA ILE A 111 -8.05 -9.37 -9.74
C ILE A 111 -8.02 -8.12 -10.61
N GLN A 112 -9.06 -7.90 -11.43
CA GLN A 112 -9.12 -6.72 -12.29
C GLN A 112 -9.34 -5.43 -11.48
N ASN A 113 -10.03 -5.48 -10.34
CA ASN A 113 -10.12 -4.35 -9.43
C ASN A 113 -8.73 -3.92 -8.91
N ASN A 114 -7.92 -4.89 -8.47
CA ASN A 114 -6.57 -4.63 -7.97
C ASN A 114 -5.61 -4.07 -9.04
N LEU A 115 -5.96 -4.19 -10.33
CA LEU A 115 -5.18 -3.72 -11.47
C LEU A 115 -5.85 -2.56 -12.22
N ASP A 116 -6.95 -2.00 -11.71
CA ASP A 116 -7.60 -0.82 -12.28
C ASP A 116 -6.67 0.38 -12.16
N ASP A 117 -6.54 1.18 -13.24
CA ASP A 117 -5.73 2.40 -13.26
C ASP A 117 -6.14 3.40 -12.15
N GLN A 118 -7.38 3.35 -11.69
CA GLN A 118 -7.89 4.19 -10.59
C GLN A 118 -7.58 3.64 -9.19
N VAL A 119 -7.15 2.38 -9.09
CA VAL A 119 -6.94 1.67 -7.83
C VAL A 119 -5.47 1.34 -7.61
N ALA A 120 -4.80 0.81 -8.63
CA ALA A 120 -3.42 0.37 -8.57
C ALA A 120 -2.44 1.54 -8.61
N GLN A 121 -1.34 1.41 -7.87
CA GLN A 121 -0.27 2.40 -7.86
C GLN A 121 0.53 2.39 -9.18
N PHE A 122 0.89 1.20 -9.68
CA PHE A 122 1.58 1.03 -10.96
C PHE A 122 0.90 -0.10 -11.75
N PRO A 123 -0.24 0.19 -12.42
CA PRO A 123 -1.11 -0.83 -13.01
C PRO A 123 -0.41 -1.66 -14.10
N GLN A 124 0.50 -1.06 -14.88
CA GLN A 124 1.19 -1.77 -15.97
C GLN A 124 2.30 -2.70 -15.50
N GLU A 125 2.84 -2.46 -14.31
CA GLU A 125 3.81 -3.32 -13.62
C GLU A 125 3.14 -4.26 -12.61
N LEU A 126 1.80 -4.36 -12.64
CA LEU A 126 0.97 -5.23 -11.82
C LEU A 126 1.10 -4.97 -10.30
N ILE A 127 1.45 -3.74 -9.92
CA ILE A 127 1.64 -3.32 -8.53
C ILE A 127 0.45 -2.51 -8.06
N THR A 128 -0.26 -3.01 -7.05
CA THR A 128 -1.45 -2.36 -6.50
C THR A 128 -1.08 -1.27 -5.50
N TYR A 129 -0.16 -1.50 -4.56
CA TYR A 129 0.29 -0.48 -3.59
C TYR A 129 1.59 -0.85 -2.89
N GLY A 130 2.10 0.06 -2.05
CA GLY A 130 3.30 -0.16 -1.24
C GLY A 130 4.59 -0.15 -2.05
N GLY A 131 4.57 0.42 -3.27
CA GLY A 131 5.72 0.54 -4.16
C GLY A 131 6.12 -0.75 -4.87
N ASN A 132 5.84 -1.93 -4.31
CA ASN A 132 6.14 -3.25 -4.92
C ASN A 132 5.12 -4.36 -4.59
N GLY A 133 4.03 -4.04 -3.89
CA GLY A 133 2.95 -4.98 -3.58
C GLY A 133 2.19 -5.37 -4.85
N SER A 134 2.47 -6.55 -5.36
CA SER A 134 2.08 -7.00 -6.70
C SER A 134 0.96 -8.04 -6.69
N VAL A 135 0.15 -8.01 -7.75
CA VAL A 135 -0.89 -9.02 -8.03
C VAL A 135 -0.24 -10.25 -8.66
N PHE A 136 0.62 -10.01 -9.66
CA PHE A 136 1.41 -11.02 -10.37
C PHE A 136 2.79 -10.45 -10.69
N GLN A 137 3.76 -11.33 -11.01
CA GLN A 137 5.11 -10.92 -11.41
C GLN A 137 5.14 -10.39 -12.84
N ASN A 138 4.26 -10.90 -13.71
CA ASN A 138 4.23 -10.57 -15.13
C ASN A 138 2.85 -10.84 -15.75
N TRP A 139 2.65 -10.33 -16.95
CA TRP A 139 1.36 -10.42 -17.66
C TRP A 139 1.00 -11.84 -18.13
N ALA A 140 1.98 -12.74 -18.32
CA ALA A 140 1.69 -14.14 -18.64
C ALA A 140 0.96 -14.84 -17.50
N GLN A 141 1.39 -14.58 -16.25
CA GLN A 141 0.72 -15.09 -15.06
C GLN A 141 -0.73 -14.58 -14.95
N TYR A 142 -0.96 -13.29 -15.18
CA TYR A 142 -2.32 -12.73 -15.26
C TYR A 142 -3.17 -13.49 -16.30
N ARG A 143 -2.68 -13.62 -17.54
CA ARG A 143 -3.46 -14.26 -18.62
C ARG A 143 -3.82 -15.71 -18.31
N LEU A 144 -2.85 -16.49 -17.81
CA LEU A 144 -3.09 -17.88 -17.43
C LEU A 144 -4.06 -18.01 -16.26
N THR A 145 -3.93 -17.17 -15.22
CA THR A 145 -4.85 -17.17 -14.08
C THR A 145 -6.27 -16.86 -14.51
N MET A 146 -6.47 -15.82 -15.32
CA MET A 146 -7.80 -15.47 -15.84
C MET A 146 -8.41 -16.60 -16.67
N LYS A 147 -7.61 -17.26 -17.52
CA LYS A 147 -8.02 -18.44 -18.28
C LYS A 147 -8.42 -19.60 -17.37
N TYR A 148 -7.60 -19.96 -16.39
CA TYR A 148 -7.93 -21.05 -15.46
C TYR A 148 -9.19 -20.77 -14.66
N LEU A 149 -9.38 -19.53 -14.15
CA LEU A 149 -10.59 -19.13 -13.44
C LEU A 149 -11.84 -19.18 -14.33
N SER A 150 -11.73 -18.86 -15.62
CA SER A 150 -12.87 -18.97 -16.55
C SER A 150 -13.30 -20.43 -16.78
N GLN A 151 -12.37 -21.37 -16.73
CA GLN A 151 -12.60 -22.77 -17.10
C GLN A 151 -12.86 -23.72 -15.92
N MET A 152 -12.44 -23.34 -14.72
CA MET A 152 -12.52 -24.19 -13.54
C MET A 152 -13.97 -24.47 -13.12
N THR A 153 -14.18 -25.62 -12.49
CA THR A 153 -15.47 -26.03 -11.93
C THR A 153 -15.54 -25.77 -10.42
N THR A 154 -16.67 -26.10 -9.79
CA THR A 154 -16.82 -26.07 -8.33
C THR A 154 -15.97 -27.14 -7.63
N SER A 155 -15.54 -28.19 -8.32
CA SER A 155 -14.74 -29.29 -7.75
C SER A 155 -13.24 -29.17 -8.07
N GLN A 156 -12.75 -27.94 -8.23
CA GLN A 156 -11.34 -27.66 -8.47
C GLN A 156 -10.85 -26.48 -7.61
N THR A 157 -9.53 -26.50 -7.36
CA THR A 157 -8.77 -25.42 -6.74
C THR A 157 -7.61 -25.02 -7.65
N LEU A 158 -7.48 -23.72 -7.92
CA LEU A 158 -6.31 -23.13 -8.56
C LEU A 158 -5.23 -22.89 -7.51
N VAL A 159 -4.03 -23.42 -7.74
CA VAL A 159 -2.90 -23.26 -6.82
C VAL A 159 -1.95 -22.20 -7.35
N MET A 160 -1.72 -21.14 -6.57
CA MET A 160 -0.90 -19.99 -6.92
C MET A 160 0.41 -19.95 -6.13
N TYR A 161 1.53 -19.92 -6.85
CA TYR A 161 2.90 -19.88 -6.33
C TYR A 161 3.52 -18.51 -6.59
N SER A 162 3.39 -17.59 -5.64
CA SER A 162 3.87 -16.20 -5.75
C SER A 162 3.51 -15.56 -7.10
N GLY A 163 2.23 -15.62 -7.47
CA GLY A 163 1.73 -15.14 -8.75
C GLY A 163 1.74 -16.18 -9.88
N HIS A 164 2.61 -17.20 -9.86
CA HIS A 164 2.57 -18.26 -10.87
C HIS A 164 1.35 -19.17 -10.69
N PRO A 165 0.46 -19.31 -11.68
CA PRO A 165 -0.62 -20.28 -11.60
C PRO A 165 -0.06 -21.68 -11.92
N LEU A 166 0.16 -22.49 -10.88
CA LEU A 166 0.70 -23.84 -11.03
C LEU A 166 -0.27 -24.74 -11.80
N GLY A 167 -1.57 -24.59 -11.55
CA GLY A 167 -2.61 -25.32 -12.28
C GLY A 167 -3.88 -25.53 -11.45
N LEU A 168 -4.86 -26.18 -12.10
CA LEU A 168 -6.12 -26.60 -11.49
C LEU A 168 -6.00 -28.04 -10.99
N PHE A 169 -6.30 -28.25 -9.71
CA PHE A 169 -6.28 -29.56 -9.07
C PHE A 169 -7.69 -29.94 -8.59
N PRO A 170 -8.08 -31.22 -8.64
CA PRO A 170 -9.36 -31.68 -8.08
C PRO A 170 -9.50 -31.33 -6.59
N SER A 171 -10.68 -30.89 -6.18
CA SER A 171 -11.04 -30.52 -4.81
C SER A 171 -12.53 -30.80 -4.53
N SER A 172 -13.01 -30.52 -3.32
CA SER A 172 -14.45 -30.51 -3.01
C SER A 172 -15.10 -29.17 -3.32
N GLU A 173 -16.43 -29.13 -3.40
CA GLU A 173 -17.19 -27.89 -3.62
C GLU A 173 -17.00 -26.87 -2.48
N GLU A 174 -16.88 -27.37 -1.24
CA GLU A 174 -16.59 -26.58 -0.04
C GLU A 174 -15.15 -26.08 0.06
N SER A 175 -14.24 -26.60 -0.78
CA SER A 175 -12.84 -26.15 -0.80
C SER A 175 -12.70 -24.71 -1.32
N PRO A 176 -11.61 -24.00 -0.99
CA PRO A 176 -11.28 -22.74 -1.64
C PRO A 176 -11.11 -22.92 -3.15
N ARG A 177 -11.63 -21.99 -3.95
CA ARG A 177 -11.39 -21.98 -5.41
C ARG A 177 -9.94 -21.63 -5.75
N VAL A 178 -9.26 -20.87 -4.91
CA VAL A 178 -7.86 -20.48 -5.09
C VAL A 178 -7.13 -20.58 -3.77
N VAL A 179 -5.93 -21.16 -3.79
CA VAL A 179 -4.97 -21.12 -2.67
C VAL A 179 -3.77 -20.31 -3.12
N ILE A 180 -3.44 -19.26 -2.36
CA ILE A 180 -2.43 -18.27 -2.74
C ILE A 180 -1.30 -18.24 -1.73
N THR A 181 -0.07 -18.38 -2.23
CA THR A 181 1.15 -18.05 -1.50
C THR A 181 1.87 -16.90 -2.21
N ASN A 182 2.43 -15.96 -1.46
CA ASN A 182 3.25 -14.87 -1.99
C ASN A 182 4.47 -14.67 -1.09
N GLY A 183 5.67 -14.71 -1.65
CA GLY A 183 6.89 -14.40 -0.91
C GLY A 183 7.29 -15.46 0.13
N MET A 184 6.72 -16.66 0.06
CA MET A 184 7.09 -17.74 0.98
C MET A 184 8.50 -18.24 0.67
N VAL A 185 9.36 -18.22 1.70
CA VAL A 185 10.79 -18.55 1.59
C VAL A 185 11.23 -19.34 2.82
N ILE A 186 12.35 -20.06 2.69
CA ILE A 186 13.04 -20.64 3.85
C ILE A 186 13.58 -19.47 4.69
N PRO A 187 13.36 -19.43 6.02
CA PRO A 187 13.63 -18.23 6.83
C PRO A 187 15.03 -17.62 6.68
N ASN A 188 16.08 -18.46 6.55
CA ASN A 188 17.46 -18.00 6.37
C ASN A 188 17.72 -17.29 5.03
N TYR A 189 16.77 -17.31 4.10
CA TYR A 189 16.84 -16.68 2.77
C TYR A 189 15.70 -15.66 2.59
N SER A 190 15.26 -15.04 3.69
CA SER A 190 14.19 -14.04 3.72
C SER A 190 14.71 -12.61 3.82
N SER A 191 15.98 -12.37 3.46
CA SER A 191 16.52 -11.01 3.46
C SER A 191 15.96 -10.19 2.30
N LYS A 192 16.11 -8.85 2.37
CA LYS A 192 15.69 -7.96 1.30
C LYS A 192 16.44 -8.24 0.00
N ASP A 193 17.74 -8.53 0.08
CA ASP A 193 18.57 -8.81 -1.10
C ASP A 193 18.18 -10.14 -1.75
N ASP A 194 17.87 -11.16 -0.93
CA ASP A 194 17.33 -12.43 -1.43
C ASP A 194 16.02 -12.20 -2.18
N PHE A 195 15.11 -11.42 -1.61
CA PHE A 195 13.84 -11.07 -2.25
C PHE A 195 14.04 -10.36 -3.59
N GLU A 196 14.88 -9.32 -3.64
CA GLU A 196 15.14 -8.57 -4.88
C GLU A 196 15.67 -9.46 -6.00
N LYS A 197 16.55 -10.40 -5.65
CA LYS A 197 17.08 -11.43 -6.55
C LYS A 197 16.01 -12.42 -7.00
N PHE A 198 15.24 -13.00 -6.08
CA PHE A 198 14.21 -13.99 -6.40
C PHE A 198 13.07 -13.41 -7.25
N ASN A 199 12.75 -12.15 -7.03
CA ASN A 199 11.77 -11.43 -7.84
C ASN A 199 12.30 -11.18 -9.27
N ALA A 200 13.55 -10.72 -9.41
CA ALA A 200 14.19 -10.59 -10.73
C ALA A 200 14.26 -11.92 -11.50
N LEU A 201 14.50 -13.02 -10.79
CA LEU A 201 14.54 -14.38 -11.35
C LEU A 201 13.17 -14.93 -11.77
N GLY A 202 12.06 -14.26 -11.41
CA GLY A 202 10.71 -14.73 -11.72
C GLY A 202 10.23 -15.89 -10.84
N VAL A 203 10.79 -16.05 -9.63
CA VAL A 203 10.48 -17.18 -8.71
C VAL A 203 9.77 -16.76 -7.42
N SER A 204 9.64 -15.46 -7.15
CA SER A 204 8.94 -14.95 -5.97
C SER A 204 8.37 -13.56 -6.22
N GLN A 205 7.38 -13.16 -5.43
CA GLN A 205 6.80 -11.81 -5.49
C GLN A 205 6.40 -11.34 -4.09
N TYR A 206 6.37 -10.03 -3.90
CA TYR A 206 5.81 -9.45 -2.68
C TYR A 206 4.34 -9.12 -2.93
N GLY A 207 3.45 -9.88 -2.30
CA GLY A 207 2.00 -9.70 -2.45
C GLY A 207 1.41 -8.66 -1.52
N GLN A 208 2.21 -8.02 -0.65
CA GLN A 208 1.70 -7.26 0.49
C GLN A 208 0.65 -8.13 1.23
N MET A 209 -0.44 -7.53 1.72
CA MET A 209 -1.58 -8.20 2.31
C MET A 209 -2.68 -8.42 1.27
N THR A 210 -3.11 -7.34 0.60
CA THR A 210 -4.35 -7.33 -0.22
C THR A 210 -4.08 -7.22 -1.73
N ALA A 211 -2.83 -6.93 -2.13
CA ALA A 211 -2.44 -6.86 -3.53
C ALA A 211 -2.40 -8.27 -4.15
N GLY A 212 -1.57 -9.14 -3.59
CA GLY A 212 -1.38 -10.51 -4.07
C GLY A 212 -2.48 -11.50 -3.66
N SER A 213 -3.43 -11.08 -2.79
CA SER A 213 -4.60 -11.88 -2.40
C SER A 213 -5.90 -11.41 -3.06
N TYR A 214 -5.82 -10.42 -3.96
CA TYR A 214 -6.93 -9.96 -4.79
C TYR A 214 -8.10 -9.40 -3.97
N MET A 215 -7.82 -8.50 -3.02
CA MET A 215 -8.88 -7.91 -2.18
C MET A 215 -8.58 -6.47 -1.73
N TYR A 216 -7.82 -5.72 -2.52
CA TYR A 216 -7.61 -4.30 -2.26
C TYR A 216 -8.81 -3.52 -2.79
N ILE A 217 -9.30 -2.55 -2.02
CA ILE A 217 -10.52 -1.77 -2.34
C ILE A 217 -10.23 -0.26 -2.38
N GLY A 218 -8.99 0.08 -2.71
CA GLY A 218 -8.52 1.45 -2.59
C GLY A 218 -8.27 1.87 -1.15
N PRO A 219 -8.11 3.18 -0.93
CA PRO A 219 -7.56 3.70 0.31
C PRO A 219 -8.58 3.84 1.45
N GLN A 220 -9.87 3.54 1.22
CA GLN A 220 -10.93 3.52 2.24
C GLN A 220 -10.57 2.62 3.43
N GLY A 221 -9.96 1.45 3.19
CA GLY A 221 -9.58 0.53 4.26
C GLY A 221 -8.60 1.17 5.25
N ILE A 222 -7.70 2.02 4.76
CA ILE A 222 -6.75 2.75 5.61
C ILE A 222 -7.44 3.91 6.32
N VAL A 223 -8.34 4.66 5.64
CA VAL A 223 -9.12 5.73 6.30
C VAL A 223 -9.87 5.18 7.51
N HIS A 224 -10.58 4.06 7.36
CA HIS A 224 -11.28 3.42 8.46
C HIS A 224 -10.31 2.95 9.57
N GLY A 225 -9.25 2.21 9.20
CA GLY A 225 -8.26 1.73 10.16
C GLY A 225 -7.65 2.86 11.00
N THR A 226 -7.23 3.95 10.35
CA THR A 226 -6.67 5.12 11.02
C THR A 226 -7.69 5.89 11.85
N THR A 227 -8.95 5.97 11.40
CA THR A 227 -10.02 6.58 12.20
C THR A 227 -10.19 5.82 13.51
N ILE A 228 -10.25 4.49 13.44
CA ILE A 228 -10.38 3.63 14.63
C ILE A 228 -9.14 3.74 15.53
N THR A 229 -7.93 3.79 14.96
CA THR A 229 -6.70 4.01 15.74
C THR A 229 -6.76 5.33 16.50
N LEU A 230 -7.14 6.43 15.85
CA LEU A 230 -7.22 7.75 16.47
C LEU A 230 -8.32 7.85 17.54
N LEU A 231 -9.50 7.30 17.27
CA LEU A 231 -10.58 7.24 18.26
C LEU A 231 -10.16 6.44 19.50
N ASN A 232 -9.48 5.32 19.32
CA ASN A 232 -8.99 4.50 20.43
C ASN A 232 -7.80 5.15 21.17
N ALA A 233 -6.90 5.82 20.46
CA ALA A 233 -5.85 6.66 21.07
C ALA A 233 -6.47 7.76 21.94
N GLY A 234 -7.54 8.41 21.45
CA GLY A 234 -8.31 9.39 22.21
C GLY A 234 -8.90 8.81 23.50
N ARG A 235 -9.58 7.66 23.41
CA ARG A 235 -10.14 6.97 24.58
C ARG A 235 -9.05 6.58 25.58
N LYS A 236 -7.95 6.02 25.08
CA LYS A 236 -6.88 5.46 25.93
C LYS A 236 -6.05 6.53 26.60
N TYR A 237 -5.62 7.55 25.85
CA TYR A 237 -4.64 8.51 26.34
C TYR A 237 -5.23 9.85 26.76
N LEU A 238 -6.35 10.24 26.17
CA LEU A 238 -6.98 11.55 26.40
C LEU A 238 -8.32 11.43 27.13
N ASN A 239 -8.73 10.20 27.50
CA ASN A 239 -10.00 9.87 28.17
C ASN A 239 -11.23 10.44 27.42
N THR A 240 -11.21 10.43 26.09
CA THR A 240 -12.37 10.91 25.31
C THR A 240 -13.50 9.88 25.28
N THR A 241 -14.73 10.37 25.07
CA THR A 241 -15.94 9.54 24.90
C THR A 241 -16.24 9.29 23.42
N GLY A 242 -17.23 8.43 23.14
CA GLY A 242 -17.59 8.08 21.77
C GLY A 242 -18.28 9.20 20.98
N ASP A 243 -19.01 10.09 21.65
CA ASP A 243 -19.90 11.05 20.99
C ASP A 243 -19.14 12.24 20.38
N ASP A 244 -18.06 12.69 21.03
CA ASP A 244 -17.25 13.83 20.60
C ASP A 244 -15.94 13.43 19.89
N GLY A 245 -15.66 12.12 19.79
CA GLY A 245 -14.43 11.58 19.20
C GLY A 245 -13.17 12.15 19.85
N ILE A 246 -12.38 12.90 19.09
CA ILE A 246 -11.21 13.66 19.57
C ILE A 246 -11.32 15.15 19.20
N SER A 247 -12.54 15.69 19.25
CA SER A 247 -12.80 17.12 19.03
C SER A 247 -11.96 18.03 19.93
N GLY A 248 -11.41 19.10 19.34
CA GLY A 248 -10.52 20.06 20.02
C GLY A 248 -9.14 19.50 20.38
N ARG A 249 -8.78 18.29 19.91
CA ARG A 249 -7.46 17.69 20.09
C ARG A 249 -6.60 17.88 18.87
N THR A 250 -5.30 17.98 19.12
CA THR A 250 -4.28 18.13 18.10
C THR A 250 -3.64 16.78 17.75
N TYR A 251 -3.43 16.55 16.46
CA TYR A 251 -2.73 15.36 15.96
C TYR A 251 -1.67 15.77 14.94
N VAL A 252 -0.42 15.37 15.17
CA VAL A 252 0.69 15.67 14.25
C VAL A 252 1.31 14.37 13.73
N THR A 253 1.46 14.26 12.42
CA THR A 253 2.02 13.07 11.76
C THR A 253 2.72 13.43 10.45
N SER A 254 3.15 12.42 9.69
CA SER A 254 3.91 12.55 8.46
C SER A 254 3.41 11.62 7.35
N GLY A 255 3.69 12.02 6.11
CA GLY A 255 3.43 11.26 4.90
C GLY A 255 2.02 11.45 4.34
N LEU A 256 1.94 11.84 3.07
CA LEU A 256 0.71 11.90 2.27
C LEU A 256 0.76 10.96 1.05
N GLY A 257 1.60 9.92 1.15
CA GLY A 257 1.76 8.86 0.15
C GLY A 257 0.54 7.93 0.07
N GLY A 258 0.70 6.76 -0.58
CA GLY A 258 -0.40 5.83 -0.91
C GLY A 258 -1.34 5.50 0.26
N MET A 259 -0.78 4.99 1.37
CA MET A 259 -1.53 4.68 2.59
C MET A 259 -1.59 5.87 3.54
N SER A 260 -0.46 6.57 3.76
CA SER A 260 -0.36 7.67 4.74
C SER A 260 -1.20 8.90 4.41
N GLY A 261 -1.57 9.10 3.13
CA GLY A 261 -2.54 10.13 2.73
C GLY A 261 -3.94 9.98 3.35
N ALA A 262 -4.29 8.77 3.83
CA ALA A 262 -5.58 8.53 4.51
C ALA A 262 -5.66 9.19 5.89
N GLN A 263 -4.52 9.52 6.51
CA GLN A 263 -4.46 10.11 7.85
C GLN A 263 -5.20 11.44 7.93
N ALA A 264 -5.12 12.26 6.89
CA ALA A 264 -5.81 13.55 6.82
C ALA A 264 -7.33 13.39 6.97
N LYS A 265 -7.94 12.55 6.13
CA LYS A 265 -9.37 12.26 6.19
C LYS A 265 -9.77 11.58 7.50
N ALA A 266 -8.97 10.62 7.97
CA ALA A 266 -9.23 9.87 9.19
C ALA A 266 -9.23 10.76 10.44
N ALA A 267 -8.28 11.69 10.53
CA ALA A 267 -8.20 12.66 11.63
C ALA A 267 -9.42 13.58 11.66
N VAL A 268 -9.87 14.07 10.50
CA VAL A 268 -11.08 14.90 10.40
C VAL A 268 -12.33 14.10 10.80
N ILE A 269 -12.47 12.86 10.35
CA ILE A 269 -13.59 11.98 10.75
C ILE A 269 -13.58 11.72 12.26
N ALA A 270 -12.39 11.56 12.85
CA ALA A 270 -12.24 11.40 14.29
C ALA A 270 -12.48 12.71 15.07
N GLY A 271 -12.45 13.87 14.41
CA GLY A 271 -12.71 15.19 14.99
C GLY A 271 -11.46 16.02 15.32
N ALA A 272 -10.25 15.57 14.98
CA ALA A 272 -9.01 16.28 15.32
C ALA A 272 -8.71 17.47 14.38
N SER A 273 -7.99 18.45 14.92
CA SER A 273 -7.22 19.41 14.13
C SER A 273 -5.82 18.84 13.92
N CYS A 274 -5.41 18.58 12.69
CA CYS A 274 -4.17 17.88 12.42
C CYS A 274 -3.24 18.56 11.41
N ILE A 275 -1.94 18.31 11.59
CA ILE A 275 -0.90 18.63 10.61
C ILE A 275 -0.27 17.33 10.11
N ILE A 276 -0.18 17.20 8.79
CA ILE A 276 0.53 16.11 8.13
C ILE A 276 1.69 16.72 7.33
N ALA A 277 2.91 16.46 7.76
CA ALA A 277 4.10 16.89 7.02
C ALA A 277 4.36 15.96 5.82
N GLU A 278 4.54 16.53 4.64
CA GLU A 278 4.91 15.81 3.42
C GLU A 278 5.92 16.63 2.63
N ILE A 279 7.10 16.07 2.40
CA ILE A 279 8.17 16.78 1.70
C ILE A 279 7.94 16.83 0.18
N ASN A 280 7.17 15.88 -0.37
CA ASN A 280 6.83 15.83 -1.79
C ASN A 280 5.57 16.67 -2.09
N PRO A 281 5.69 17.87 -2.70
CA PRO A 281 4.53 18.72 -2.99
C PRO A 281 3.49 18.03 -3.89
N ALA A 282 3.93 17.14 -4.80
CA ALA A 282 3.01 16.43 -5.68
C ALA A 282 2.07 15.50 -4.90
N ALA A 283 2.56 14.85 -3.84
CA ALA A 283 1.75 14.00 -2.98
C ALA A 283 0.72 14.83 -2.20
N ALA A 284 1.14 15.92 -1.55
CA ALA A 284 0.26 16.81 -0.81
C ALA A 284 -0.86 17.39 -1.71
N ASN A 285 -0.49 17.94 -2.87
CA ASN A 285 -1.44 18.51 -3.83
C ASN A 285 -2.40 17.46 -4.40
N LYS A 286 -1.94 16.23 -4.65
CA LYS A 286 -2.78 15.12 -5.08
C LYS A 286 -3.85 14.82 -4.02
N ARG A 287 -3.49 14.76 -2.73
CA ARG A 287 -4.46 14.54 -1.64
C ARG A 287 -5.45 15.68 -1.47
N HIS A 288 -4.99 16.91 -1.62
CA HIS A 288 -5.88 18.07 -1.62
C HIS A 288 -6.89 18.02 -2.77
N SER A 289 -6.45 17.76 -4.00
CA SER A 289 -7.35 17.63 -5.16
C SER A 289 -8.37 16.49 -5.04
N GLN A 290 -8.06 15.47 -4.23
CA GLN A 290 -8.96 14.35 -3.95
C GLN A 290 -10.01 14.68 -2.89
N GLY A 291 -9.91 15.85 -2.21
CA GLY A 291 -10.74 16.19 -1.06
C GLY A 291 -10.40 15.38 0.20
N TRP A 292 -9.16 14.88 0.26
CA TRP A 292 -8.64 14.11 1.40
C TRP A 292 -7.94 14.98 2.44
N LEU A 293 -7.43 16.11 1.98
CA LEU A 293 -6.70 17.10 2.74
C LEU A 293 -7.37 18.45 2.55
N ASP A 294 -7.66 19.18 3.62
CA ASP A 294 -8.44 20.41 3.55
C ASP A 294 -7.59 21.59 3.07
N GLU A 295 -6.37 21.71 3.59
CA GLU A 295 -5.46 22.81 3.25
C GLU A 295 -4.04 22.33 2.95
N VAL A 296 -3.34 23.06 2.08
CA VAL A 296 -1.91 22.87 1.81
C VAL A 296 -1.18 24.17 2.13
N VAL A 297 -0.14 24.08 2.95
CA VAL A 297 0.67 25.22 3.38
C VAL A 297 2.15 24.92 3.23
N HIS A 298 2.95 25.93 2.92
CA HIS A 298 4.41 25.82 2.74
C HIS A 298 5.21 26.43 3.90
N ASP A 299 4.54 27.15 4.79
CA ASP A 299 5.14 27.77 5.96
C ASP A 299 4.73 26.99 7.22
N VAL A 300 5.73 26.57 7.98
CA VAL A 300 5.54 25.75 9.18
C VAL A 300 4.81 26.51 10.29
N ASP A 301 5.02 27.83 10.42
CA ASP A 301 4.37 28.63 11.44
C ASP A 301 2.89 28.84 11.12
N ILE A 302 2.57 29.06 9.84
CA ILE A 302 1.17 29.10 9.38
C ILE A 302 0.46 27.77 9.64
N ALA A 303 1.12 26.65 9.40
CA ALA A 303 0.55 25.32 9.69
C ALA A 303 0.21 25.16 11.17
N ILE A 304 1.16 25.54 12.04
CA ILE A 304 1.02 25.47 13.50
C ILE A 304 -0.10 26.40 13.99
N ASP A 305 -0.13 27.65 13.52
CA ASP A 305 -1.14 28.64 13.93
C ASP A 305 -2.55 28.15 13.60
N LYS A 306 -2.76 27.65 12.38
CA LYS A 306 -4.05 27.10 11.94
C LYS A 306 -4.50 25.90 12.76
N MET A 307 -3.59 24.97 13.07
CA MET A 307 -3.92 23.81 13.90
C MET A 307 -4.34 24.23 15.31
N VAL A 308 -3.58 25.13 15.93
CA VAL A 308 -3.86 25.63 17.29
C VAL A 308 -5.18 26.39 17.33
N GLU A 309 -5.41 27.30 16.39
CA GLU A 309 -6.67 28.05 16.27
C GLU A 309 -7.86 27.10 16.09
N SER A 310 -7.75 26.14 15.17
CA SER A 310 -8.82 25.17 14.90
C SER A 310 -9.12 24.29 16.11
N ALA A 311 -8.08 23.81 16.80
CA ALA A 311 -8.24 22.99 18.00
C ALA A 311 -8.94 23.78 19.12
N SER A 312 -8.55 25.05 19.31
CA SER A 312 -9.17 25.92 20.32
C SER A 312 -10.66 26.20 20.07
N ASN A 313 -11.09 26.10 18.81
CA ASN A 313 -12.47 26.28 18.38
C ASN A 313 -13.21 24.94 18.13
N SER A 314 -12.60 23.80 18.48
CA SER A 314 -13.16 22.47 18.23
C SER A 314 -13.51 22.21 16.75
N ILE A 315 -12.71 22.76 15.83
CA ILE A 315 -12.86 22.59 14.38
C ILE A 315 -11.93 21.46 13.91
N ALA A 316 -12.53 20.39 13.41
CA ALA A 316 -11.79 19.33 12.74
C ALA A 316 -11.27 19.83 11.38
N ILE A 317 -9.96 19.74 11.18
CA ILE A 317 -9.29 20.20 9.95
C ILE A 317 -8.01 19.39 9.71
N SER A 318 -7.69 19.17 8.44
CA SER A 318 -6.43 18.57 8.01
C SER A 318 -5.56 19.53 7.21
N ILE A 319 -4.37 19.82 7.76
CA ILE A 319 -3.42 20.80 7.21
C ILE A 319 -2.19 20.03 6.70
N GLY A 320 -1.93 20.10 5.40
CA GLY A 320 -0.74 19.49 4.80
C GLY A 320 0.39 20.50 4.79
N TYR A 321 1.42 20.28 5.60
CA TYR A 321 2.64 21.07 5.56
C TYR A 321 3.60 20.49 4.53
N VAL A 322 3.87 21.25 3.46
CA VAL A 322 4.84 20.88 2.44
C VAL A 322 6.24 21.17 2.94
N GLY A 323 6.86 20.17 3.57
CA GLY A 323 8.18 20.27 4.16
C GLY A 323 8.56 19.01 4.94
N ASN A 324 9.76 19.01 5.52
CA ASN A 324 10.24 17.87 6.29
C ASN A 324 9.52 17.79 7.66
N VAL A 325 9.09 16.60 8.06
CA VAL A 325 8.44 16.37 9.37
C VAL A 325 9.34 16.78 10.54
N VAL A 326 10.66 16.62 10.40
CA VAL A 326 11.60 17.01 11.47
C VAL A 326 11.60 18.53 11.66
N THR A 327 11.45 19.31 10.60
CA THR A 327 11.30 20.78 10.69
C THR A 327 10.05 21.15 11.48
N LEU A 328 8.93 20.46 11.24
CA LEU A 328 7.69 20.66 11.97
C LEU A 328 7.86 20.33 13.46
N TRP A 329 8.44 19.18 13.79
CA TRP A 329 8.64 18.77 15.18
C TRP A 329 9.59 19.70 15.95
N GLU A 330 10.72 20.06 15.34
CA GLU A 330 11.66 21.01 15.92
C GLU A 330 10.99 22.38 16.12
N ARG A 331 10.19 22.84 15.16
CA ARG A 331 9.48 24.13 15.29
C ARG A 331 8.41 24.12 16.39
N LEU A 332 7.65 23.03 16.52
CA LEU A 332 6.69 22.84 17.62
C LEU A 332 7.40 22.90 18.99
N CYS A 333 8.57 22.25 19.08
CA CYS A 333 9.44 22.27 20.26
C CYS A 333 10.02 23.65 20.59
N GLU A 334 10.42 24.43 19.57
CA GLU A 334 10.92 25.80 19.73
C GLU A 334 9.83 26.74 20.22
N ARG A 335 8.61 26.61 19.67
CA ARG A 335 7.46 27.45 20.01
C ARG A 335 6.76 27.04 21.31
N GLY A 336 7.15 25.91 21.91
CA GLY A 336 6.53 25.40 23.13
C GLY A 336 5.06 25.00 22.95
N ILE A 337 4.66 24.61 21.73
CA ILE A 337 3.30 24.19 21.43
C ILE A 337 3.04 22.83 22.06
N LYS A 338 1.87 22.68 22.70
CA LYS A 338 1.40 21.39 23.20
C LYS A 338 0.68 20.66 22.08
N VAL A 339 1.07 19.40 21.85
CA VAL A 339 0.41 18.47 20.93
C VAL A 339 -0.11 17.31 21.75
N ASP A 340 -1.36 16.91 21.53
CA ASP A 340 -1.99 15.81 22.28
C ASP A 340 -1.49 14.45 21.76
N LEU A 341 -1.56 14.23 20.45
CA LEU A 341 -1.25 12.95 19.79
C LEU A 341 -0.19 13.14 18.69
N GLY A 342 0.78 12.23 18.63
CA GLY A 342 1.82 12.22 17.61
C GLY A 342 2.06 10.83 17.01
N SER A 343 2.37 10.77 15.71
CA SER A 343 2.84 9.54 15.07
C SER A 343 3.74 9.84 13.86
N ASP A 344 4.15 8.80 13.14
CA ASP A 344 4.89 8.88 11.89
C ASP A 344 4.44 7.79 10.92
N GLN A 345 4.24 8.16 9.65
CA GLN A 345 3.90 7.20 8.60
C GLN A 345 4.72 7.43 7.32
N THR A 346 5.95 7.91 7.48
CA THR A 346 6.96 7.85 6.42
C THR A 346 7.29 6.39 6.05
N SER A 347 7.93 6.14 4.91
CA SER A 347 8.17 4.77 4.42
C SER A 347 9.51 4.20 4.87
N LEU A 348 9.70 4.08 6.19
CA LEU A 348 10.94 3.57 6.81
C LEU A 348 11.17 2.05 6.69
N HIS A 349 10.26 1.32 6.04
CA HIS A 349 10.54 -0.02 5.51
C HIS A 349 11.48 0.01 4.29
N ASN A 350 11.65 1.18 3.65
CA ASN A 350 12.58 1.39 2.54
C ASN A 350 13.29 2.77 2.62
N PRO A 351 14.03 3.05 3.70
CA PRO A 351 14.55 4.39 4.01
C PRO A 351 15.58 4.88 2.98
N TRP A 352 16.28 3.96 2.31
CA TRP A 352 17.39 4.26 1.41
C TRP A 352 16.98 4.49 -0.06
N GLN A 353 15.72 4.23 -0.41
CA GLN A 353 15.22 4.31 -1.78
C GLN A 353 14.01 5.25 -1.89
N GLY A 354 14.09 6.40 -1.20
CA GLY A 354 13.08 7.45 -1.29
C GLY A 354 11.88 7.25 -0.38
N GLY A 355 11.98 6.35 0.61
CA GLY A 355 10.96 6.17 1.63
C GLY A 355 11.04 7.19 2.77
N TYR A 356 12.22 7.77 3.00
CA TYR A 356 12.46 8.81 4.00
C TYR A 356 13.49 9.81 3.47
N TYR A 357 13.26 11.09 3.67
CA TYR A 357 14.09 12.16 3.09
C TYR A 357 14.84 12.92 4.19
N PRO A 358 16.14 13.20 3.99
CA PRO A 358 16.94 13.96 4.94
C PRO A 358 16.42 15.40 5.10
N ILE A 359 16.56 15.97 6.31
CA ILE A 359 16.19 17.37 6.59
C ILE A 359 17.21 18.37 6.04
N GLN A 360 18.46 17.94 5.84
CA GLN A 360 19.58 18.82 5.54
C GLN A 360 19.59 19.35 4.09
N ILE A 361 18.76 18.80 3.21
CA ILE A 361 18.69 19.14 1.77
C ILE A 361 17.25 19.11 1.27
N GLU A 362 17.01 19.83 0.18
CA GLU A 362 15.71 19.91 -0.46
C GLU A 362 15.32 18.59 -1.16
N PHE A 363 14.02 18.40 -1.36
CA PHE A 363 13.44 17.17 -1.90
C PHE A 363 14.05 16.71 -3.24
N GLU A 364 14.20 17.63 -4.20
CA GLU A 364 14.73 17.30 -5.53
C GLU A 364 16.23 16.98 -5.47
N ASP A 365 17.00 17.70 -4.65
CA ASP A 365 18.42 17.40 -4.44
C ASP A 365 18.60 16.05 -3.74
N ALA A 366 17.71 15.71 -2.80
CA ALA A 366 17.71 14.42 -2.14
C ALA A 366 17.42 13.26 -3.10
N LYS A 367 16.52 13.45 -4.07
CA LYS A 367 16.26 12.46 -5.14
C LYS A 367 17.48 12.22 -6.01
N ASN A 368 18.20 13.27 -6.38
CA ASN A 368 19.43 13.16 -7.16
C ASN A 368 20.53 12.47 -6.35
N LEU A 369 20.75 12.92 -5.10
CA LEU A 369 21.78 12.37 -4.21
C LEU A 369 21.57 10.88 -3.93
N MET A 370 20.32 10.44 -3.80
CA MET A 370 19.98 9.04 -3.60
C MET A 370 20.52 8.13 -4.70
N VAL A 371 20.60 8.61 -5.94
CA VAL A 371 21.12 7.86 -7.09
C VAL A 371 22.62 8.07 -7.23
N GLU A 372 23.09 9.32 -7.14
CA GLU A 372 24.49 9.68 -7.38
C GLU A 372 25.44 9.23 -6.27
N ASN A 373 25.00 9.30 -5.01
CA ASN A 373 25.80 8.92 -3.85
C ASN A 373 24.93 8.30 -2.73
N PRO A 374 24.47 7.04 -2.93
CA PRO A 374 23.66 6.34 -1.94
C PRO A 374 24.26 6.28 -0.53
N PRO A 375 25.59 6.07 -0.34
CA PRO A 375 26.20 6.10 1.00
C PRO A 375 26.02 7.44 1.70
N LYS A 376 26.21 8.57 1.00
CA LYS A 376 26.01 9.91 1.58
C LYS A 376 24.54 10.14 1.92
N PHE A 377 23.62 9.78 1.03
CA PHE A 377 22.17 9.87 1.28
C PHE A 377 21.78 9.09 2.55
N LYS A 378 22.26 7.84 2.67
CA LYS A 378 22.03 6.99 3.84
C LYS A 378 22.49 7.65 5.15
N ASN A 379 23.70 8.21 5.17
CA ASN A 379 24.23 8.87 6.37
C ASN A 379 23.36 10.07 6.78
N MET A 380 22.90 10.87 5.82
CA MET A 380 22.04 12.04 6.09
C MET A 380 20.65 11.62 6.61
N VAL A 381 20.09 10.52 6.09
CA VAL A 381 18.85 9.93 6.61
C VAL A 381 19.03 9.48 8.06
N GLN A 382 20.13 8.81 8.39
CA GLN A 382 20.41 8.38 9.76
C GLN A 382 20.54 9.57 10.72
N GLU A 383 21.26 10.62 10.33
CA GLU A 383 21.34 11.86 11.12
C GLU A 383 19.97 12.51 11.32
N THR A 384 19.13 12.50 10.28
CA THR A 384 17.76 13.03 10.34
C THR A 384 16.89 12.20 11.30
N LEU A 385 17.04 10.88 11.34
CA LEU A 385 16.32 10.01 12.29
C LEU A 385 16.69 10.33 13.75
N CYS A 386 17.97 10.61 14.03
CA CYS A 386 18.40 11.02 15.37
C CYS A 386 17.77 12.35 15.80
N ARG A 387 17.70 13.33 14.89
CA ARG A 387 17.01 14.61 15.14
C ARG A 387 15.51 14.43 15.34
N HIS A 388 14.88 13.61 14.50
CA HIS A 388 13.46 13.26 14.61
C HIS A 388 13.14 12.68 16.00
N ALA A 389 13.87 11.64 16.42
CA ALA A 389 13.68 11.03 17.73
C ALA A 389 13.90 12.02 18.89
N THR A 390 14.90 12.90 18.78
CA THR A 390 15.17 13.94 19.79
C THR A 390 13.99 14.90 19.94
N ALA A 391 13.39 15.34 18.83
CA ALA A 391 12.23 16.21 18.85
C ALA A 391 10.99 15.49 19.42
N ILE A 392 10.76 14.22 19.04
CA ILE A 392 9.69 13.40 19.64
C ILE A 392 9.88 13.26 21.15
N ASN A 393 11.08 12.93 21.62
CA ASN A 393 11.39 12.84 23.05
C ASN A 393 11.05 14.13 23.79
N LYS A 394 11.38 15.28 23.21
CA LYS A 394 11.05 16.58 23.79
C LYS A 394 9.54 16.83 23.82
N MET A 395 8.81 16.53 22.74
CA MET A 395 7.35 16.67 22.70
C MET A 395 6.66 15.75 23.71
N CYS A 396 7.10 14.49 23.82
CA CYS A 396 6.57 13.53 24.79
C CYS A 396 6.87 13.95 26.23
N SER A 397 8.05 14.53 26.50
CA SER A 397 8.36 15.11 27.82
C SER A 397 7.44 16.29 28.18
N ASN A 398 6.80 16.91 27.18
CA ASN A 398 5.80 17.97 27.34
C ASN A 398 4.35 17.44 27.29
N GLY A 399 4.15 16.12 27.39
CA GLY A 399 2.84 15.49 27.53
C GLY A 399 2.22 14.93 26.25
N MET A 400 2.89 15.02 25.10
CA MET A 400 2.43 14.39 23.86
C MET A 400 2.48 12.86 23.98
N GLN A 401 1.48 12.19 23.40
CA GLN A 401 1.42 10.74 23.33
C GLN A 401 1.80 10.28 21.94
N PHE A 402 2.94 9.59 21.83
CA PHE A 402 3.50 9.13 20.57
C PHE A 402 3.42 7.61 20.42
N TRP A 403 3.12 7.14 19.21
CA TRP A 403 3.20 5.73 18.84
C TRP A 403 3.80 5.53 17.44
N ASP A 404 4.43 4.38 17.23
CA ASP A 404 4.88 3.93 15.91
C ASP A 404 3.71 3.34 15.10
N TYR A 405 3.54 3.76 13.86
CA TYR A 405 2.43 3.33 12.99
C TYR A 405 2.76 2.05 12.20
N GLY A 406 3.68 1.22 12.70
CA GLY A 406 4.13 0.00 12.02
C GLY A 406 4.91 0.27 10.73
N ASN A 407 5.58 1.42 10.65
CA ASN A 407 6.34 1.83 9.48
C ASN A 407 7.86 1.61 9.61
N ALA A 408 8.29 1.01 10.72
CA ALA A 408 9.67 0.77 11.12
C ALA A 408 10.45 2.01 11.58
N PHE A 409 9.77 3.06 12.03
CA PHE A 409 10.42 4.26 12.56
C PHE A 409 11.34 3.95 13.74
N LEU A 410 10.80 3.30 14.78
CA LEU A 410 11.59 2.99 15.97
C LEU A 410 12.79 2.08 15.67
N LEU A 411 12.61 1.12 14.75
CA LEU A 411 13.64 0.19 14.33
C LEU A 411 14.77 0.87 13.54
N GLU A 412 14.45 1.69 12.55
CA GLU A 412 15.50 2.37 11.77
C GLU A 412 16.15 3.50 12.57
N ALA A 413 15.41 4.17 13.45
CA ALA A 413 15.95 5.14 14.39
C ALA A 413 16.95 4.49 15.37
N SER A 414 16.64 3.32 15.92
CA SER A 414 17.57 2.62 16.82
C SER A 414 18.85 2.16 16.10
N LYS A 415 18.73 1.66 14.86
CA LYS A 415 19.89 1.34 14.00
C LYS A 415 20.73 2.57 13.65
N ALA A 416 20.14 3.75 13.60
CA ALA A 416 20.84 5.01 13.40
C ALA A 416 21.52 5.54 14.68
N GLY A 417 21.25 4.92 15.84
CA GLY A 417 21.79 5.35 17.14
C GLY A 417 20.95 6.43 17.83
N ALA A 418 19.69 6.59 17.45
CA ALA A 418 18.78 7.53 18.10
C ALA A 418 18.40 7.07 19.53
N ASP A 419 18.14 8.02 20.42
CA ASP A 419 17.68 7.75 21.80
C ASP A 419 16.20 7.33 21.82
N ILE A 420 15.94 6.11 21.37
CA ILE A 420 14.59 5.54 21.23
C ILE A 420 14.41 4.24 22.02
N LEU A 421 15.46 3.82 22.73
CA LEU A 421 15.50 2.60 23.53
C LEU A 421 15.52 2.94 25.03
N ASN A 422 14.88 2.09 25.82
CA ASN A 422 15.02 2.04 27.27
C ASN A 422 16.31 1.29 27.64
N SER A 423 16.67 1.32 28.93
CA SER A 423 17.86 0.64 29.46
C SER A 423 17.85 -0.89 29.28
N ASP A 424 16.67 -1.49 29.13
CA ASP A 424 16.48 -2.93 28.90
C ASP A 424 16.50 -3.32 27.40
N GLY A 425 16.66 -2.34 26.50
CA GLY A 425 16.65 -2.53 25.06
C GLY A 425 15.26 -2.55 24.43
N SER A 426 14.18 -2.38 25.20
CA SER A 426 12.83 -2.16 24.66
C SER A 426 12.70 -0.75 24.07
N PHE A 427 11.75 -0.55 23.16
CA PHE A 427 11.49 0.79 22.63
C PHE A 427 10.79 1.68 23.67
N ARG A 428 11.14 2.98 23.69
CA ARG A 428 10.52 4.00 24.54
C ARG A 428 9.05 4.23 24.22
N TYR A 429 8.66 4.01 22.96
CA TYR A 429 7.30 4.23 22.47
C TYR A 429 6.71 2.92 21.95
N PRO A 430 5.40 2.71 22.14
CA PRO A 430 4.74 1.51 21.65
C PRO A 430 4.45 1.57 20.14
N SER A 431 4.24 0.39 19.55
CA SER A 431 3.53 0.26 18.28
C SER A 431 2.03 0.41 18.48
N TYR A 432 1.34 1.07 17.53
CA TYR A 432 -0.12 1.17 17.56
C TYR A 432 -0.81 -0.20 17.59
N VAL A 433 -0.18 -1.25 17.03
CA VAL A 433 -0.74 -2.60 17.05
C VAL A 433 -0.71 -3.17 18.45
N GLU A 434 0.43 -3.10 19.12
CA GLU A 434 0.63 -3.71 20.43
C GLU A 434 -0.12 -2.95 21.53
N ASP A 435 -0.23 -1.64 21.41
CA ASP A 435 -0.71 -0.81 22.50
C ASP A 435 -2.14 -0.29 22.30
N ILE A 436 -2.58 -0.05 21.06
CA ILE A 436 -3.91 0.49 20.77
C ILE A 436 -4.81 -0.60 20.19
N MET A 437 -4.50 -1.08 18.98
CA MET A 437 -5.41 -1.93 18.21
C MET A 437 -5.51 -3.36 18.77
N GLY A 438 -4.43 -3.91 19.29
CA GLY A 438 -4.43 -5.24 19.91
C GLY A 438 -5.39 -5.29 21.10
N PRO A 439 -5.10 -4.56 22.18
CA PRO A 439 -5.91 -4.58 23.40
C PRO A 439 -7.33 -4.04 23.20
N MET A 440 -7.54 -3.07 22.32
CA MET A 440 -8.86 -2.42 22.18
C MET A 440 -9.72 -3.00 21.05
N CYS A 441 -9.16 -3.81 20.16
CA CYS A 441 -9.91 -4.39 19.03
C CYS A 441 -9.60 -5.88 18.83
N PHE A 442 -8.36 -6.22 18.50
CA PHE A 442 -8.03 -7.56 18.02
C PHE A 442 -8.21 -8.63 19.10
N ASP A 443 -7.91 -8.33 20.36
CA ASP A 443 -8.09 -9.26 21.48
C ASP A 443 -9.55 -9.66 21.71
N TYR A 444 -10.49 -8.82 21.24
CA TYR A 444 -11.93 -9.06 21.26
C TYR A 444 -12.48 -9.61 19.93
N GLY A 445 -11.60 -9.86 18.95
CA GLY A 445 -11.97 -10.32 17.61
C GLY A 445 -12.48 -9.24 16.67
N PHE A 446 -12.44 -7.96 17.05
CA PHE A 446 -12.72 -6.86 16.11
C PHE A 446 -11.58 -6.72 15.13
N GLY A 447 -11.89 -6.64 13.84
CA GLY A 447 -10.89 -6.54 12.79
C GLY A 447 -11.47 -6.00 11.49
N PRO A 448 -10.65 -5.93 10.43
CA PRO A 448 -11.08 -5.39 9.15
C PRO A 448 -12.10 -6.33 8.47
N PHE A 449 -13.38 -6.00 8.61
CA PHE A 449 -14.45 -6.61 7.83
C PHE A 449 -14.69 -5.80 6.55
N ARG A 450 -14.66 -6.45 5.40
CA ARG A 450 -14.82 -5.81 4.09
C ARG A 450 -15.74 -6.62 3.19
N TRP A 451 -16.46 -5.92 2.32
CA TRP A 451 -17.28 -6.54 1.28
C TRP A 451 -17.19 -5.75 -0.03
N VAL A 452 -17.54 -6.41 -1.13
CA VAL A 452 -17.63 -5.81 -2.46
C VAL A 452 -18.94 -6.24 -3.11
N CYS A 453 -19.68 -5.28 -3.65
CA CYS A 453 -20.91 -5.55 -4.39
C CYS A 453 -20.57 -5.97 -5.81
N THR A 454 -20.68 -7.27 -6.12
CA THR A 454 -20.26 -7.85 -7.40
C THR A 454 -21.14 -7.44 -8.60
N SER A 455 -22.22 -6.70 -8.36
CA SER A 455 -23.04 -6.08 -9.39
C SER A 455 -22.39 -4.84 -10.04
N GLY A 456 -21.45 -4.20 -9.34
CA GLY A 456 -20.89 -2.89 -9.74
C GLY A 456 -21.86 -1.71 -9.60
N ARG A 457 -22.98 -1.86 -8.88
CA ARG A 457 -23.98 -0.80 -8.68
C ARG A 457 -23.79 -0.11 -7.32
N SER A 458 -23.80 1.22 -7.32
CA SER A 458 -23.71 2.03 -6.08
C SER A 458 -24.92 1.83 -5.16
N GLU A 459 -26.10 1.55 -5.71
CA GLU A 459 -27.32 1.27 -4.94
C GLU A 459 -27.18 0.03 -4.04
N ASP A 460 -26.47 -1.00 -4.51
CA ASP A 460 -26.21 -2.19 -3.71
C ASP A 460 -25.28 -1.87 -2.54
N LEU A 461 -24.28 -1.00 -2.75
CA LEU A 461 -23.39 -0.54 -1.68
C LEU A 461 -24.15 0.27 -0.63
N ALA A 462 -24.96 1.25 -1.05
CA ALA A 462 -25.79 2.04 -0.15
C ALA A 462 -26.77 1.17 0.66
N LYS A 463 -27.30 0.11 0.03
CA LYS A 463 -28.14 -0.87 0.72
C LYS A 463 -27.35 -1.66 1.75
N THR A 464 -26.15 -2.13 1.41
CA THR A 464 -25.28 -2.84 2.36
C THR A 464 -24.81 -1.96 3.52
N ASP A 465 -24.55 -0.66 3.28
CA ASP A 465 -24.23 0.31 4.33
C ASP A 465 -25.39 0.46 5.32
N SER A 466 -26.62 0.56 4.78
CA SER A 466 -27.83 0.63 5.60
C SER A 466 -28.03 -0.63 6.44
N ILE A 467 -27.78 -1.81 5.85
CA ILE A 467 -27.86 -3.09 6.58
C ILE A 467 -26.81 -3.14 7.69
N ALA A 468 -25.54 -2.84 7.38
CA ALA A 468 -24.46 -2.84 8.35
C ALA A 468 -24.75 -1.87 9.51
N LYS A 469 -25.23 -0.66 9.22
CA LYS A 469 -25.61 0.34 10.23
C LYS A 469 -26.69 -0.20 11.17
N VAL A 470 -27.76 -0.79 10.65
CA VAL A 470 -28.86 -1.35 11.47
C VAL A 470 -28.34 -2.46 12.37
N ILE A 471 -27.63 -3.44 11.79
CA ILE A 471 -27.09 -4.58 12.54
C ILE A 471 -26.13 -4.11 13.65
N LEU A 472 -25.18 -3.23 13.34
CA LEU A 472 -24.23 -2.73 14.34
C LEU A 472 -24.92 -1.90 15.43
N SER A 473 -25.93 -1.09 15.09
CA SER A 473 -26.69 -0.31 16.07
C SER A 473 -27.51 -1.20 17.02
N ASP A 474 -28.06 -2.30 16.51
CA ASP A 474 -28.80 -3.26 17.32
C ASP A 474 -27.88 -4.11 18.20
N MET A 475 -26.73 -4.53 17.68
CA MET A 475 -25.70 -5.23 18.46
C MET A 475 -25.17 -4.34 19.59
N ALA A 476 -24.91 -3.06 19.32
CA ALA A 476 -24.37 -2.12 20.31
C ALA A 476 -25.24 -1.98 21.58
N LYS A 477 -26.56 -2.16 21.47
CA LYS A 477 -27.48 -2.07 22.63
C LYS A 477 -27.25 -3.14 23.69
N ASN A 478 -26.73 -4.31 23.28
CA ASN A 478 -26.54 -5.47 24.14
C ASN A 478 -25.07 -5.92 24.18
N SER A 479 -24.16 -5.12 23.62
CA SER A 479 -22.72 -5.39 23.67
C SER A 479 -22.15 -4.83 24.98
N PRO A 480 -21.13 -5.49 25.55
CA PRO A 480 -20.54 -5.12 26.84
C PRO A 480 -19.89 -3.73 26.86
#